data_AF-A0A1I5C300-F1
#
_entry.id   AF-A0A1I5C300-F1
#
_cell.length_a   1.000
_cell.length_b   1.000
_cell.length_c   1.000
_cell.angle_alpha   90.00
_cell.angle_beta   90.00
_cell.angle_gamma   90.00
#
_symmetry.space_group_name_H-M   'P 1'
#
loop_
_entity.id
_entity.type
_entity.pdbx_description
1 polymer ?
#
loop_
_entity_poly.entity_id
_entity_poly.type
_entity_poly.pdbx_seq_one_letter_code
_entity_poly.pdbx_strand_id
1 'polypeptide(L)'
;MKLAVILYIICFSCSICLAQTGYPEPKKTETRLFYIQHSNNHNTYVYDVNLNGDKIDKLKPIDEYRIIYTENGIKKPLTGLQEKMAYGMTRVDTNPDVLTFQLAATNNLNLYLMQTEPDKYRIYVTVNKRKMYLDKLFVKLKDRFFGSGIQAEYVLFYGTDFNSGKSVTEKLDMN
;
A
#
# COMPACT_ATOMS: atom_id res chain seq x y z
N MET A 1 -44.33 24.69 -15.25
CA MET A 1 -43.39 24.39 -14.14
C MET A 1 -43.41 22.89 -13.87
N LYS A 2 -42.38 22.16 -14.29
CA LYS A 2 -42.16 20.77 -13.87
C LYS A 2 -40.69 20.66 -13.48
N LEU A 3 -40.42 20.75 -12.18
CA LEU A 3 -39.14 20.37 -11.60
C LEU A 3 -39.01 18.86 -11.78
N ALA A 4 -38.12 18.41 -12.67
CA ALA A 4 -37.63 17.05 -12.68
C ALA A 4 -36.28 17.05 -11.95
N VAL A 5 -36.33 16.69 -10.67
CA VAL A 5 -35.16 16.34 -9.87
C VAL A 5 -34.64 15.01 -10.42
N ILE A 6 -33.49 15.04 -11.09
CA ILE A 6 -32.72 13.83 -11.39
C ILE A 6 -31.40 13.96 -10.65
N LEU A 7 -31.47 13.69 -9.36
CA LEU A 7 -30.34 13.38 -8.51
C LEU A 7 -30.14 11.86 -8.60
N TYR A 8 -29.30 11.39 -9.52
CA TYR A 8 -28.87 9.99 -9.54
C TYR A 8 -27.44 9.90 -10.07
N ILE A 9 -26.63 9.06 -9.42
CA ILE A 9 -25.19 8.82 -9.63
C ILE A 9 -24.25 9.72 -8.81
N ILE A 10 -24.37 9.66 -7.48
CA ILE A 10 -23.19 9.68 -6.59
C ILE A 10 -23.37 8.58 -5.53
N CYS A 11 -23.33 7.31 -5.93
CA CYS A 11 -23.33 6.22 -4.94
C CYS A 11 -22.65 4.95 -5.47
N PHE A 12 -21.51 5.09 -6.15
CA PHE A 12 -20.66 3.94 -6.47
C PHE A 12 -19.33 3.93 -5.71
N SER A 13 -19.01 4.98 -4.94
CA SER A 13 -17.76 5.07 -4.18
C SER A 13 -17.85 4.56 -2.74
N CYS A 14 -19.05 4.33 -2.19
CA CYS A 14 -19.20 4.04 -0.75
C CYS A 14 -18.93 2.57 -0.39
N SER A 15 -19.19 1.62 -1.29
CA SER A 15 -19.08 0.18 -0.96
C SER A 15 -17.64 -0.31 -0.71
N ILE A 16 -16.62 0.42 -1.19
CA ILE A 16 -15.22 -0.01 -1.06
C ILE A 16 -14.66 0.30 0.34
N CYS A 17 -15.21 1.30 1.05
CA CYS A 17 -14.69 1.74 2.35
C CYS A 17 -14.99 0.74 3.50
N LEU A 18 -16.03 -0.09 3.36
CA LEU A 18 -16.45 -1.02 4.42
C LEU A 18 -15.52 -2.23 4.62
N ALA A 19 -14.66 -2.56 3.66
CA ALA A 19 -13.82 -3.76 3.73
C ALA A 19 -12.76 -3.72 4.86
N GLN A 20 -12.48 -2.54 5.41
CA GLN A 20 -11.39 -2.32 6.37
C GLN A 20 -11.84 -1.56 7.64
N THR A 21 -13.12 -1.64 7.99
CA THR A 21 -13.61 -1.08 9.24
C THR A 21 -12.96 -1.79 10.44
N GLY A 22 -12.44 -1.03 11.40
CA GLY A 22 -11.87 -1.57 12.65
C GLY A 22 -10.37 -1.91 12.60
N TYR A 23 -9.69 -1.66 11.48
CA TYR A 23 -8.25 -1.83 11.42
C TYR A 23 -7.52 -0.63 12.03
N PRO A 24 -6.48 -0.86 12.85
CA PRO A 24 -5.70 0.23 13.43
C PRO A 24 -4.89 0.92 12.33
N GLU A 25 -4.85 2.25 12.33
CA GLU A 25 -3.96 2.98 11.43
C GLU A 25 -2.63 3.27 12.13
N PRO A 26 -1.48 2.98 11.50
CA PRO A 26 -0.20 3.32 12.09
C PRO A 26 -0.03 4.84 12.10
N LYS A 27 0.53 5.39 13.18
CA LYS A 27 0.77 6.83 13.33
C LYS A 27 1.50 7.38 12.09
N LYS A 28 0.93 8.39 11.42
CA LYS A 28 1.59 9.06 10.29
C LYS A 28 2.93 9.67 10.73
N THR A 29 3.96 9.44 9.92
CA THR A 29 5.32 9.98 10.10
C THR A 29 5.75 10.64 8.81
N GLU A 30 6.66 11.61 8.88
CA GLU A 30 7.22 12.28 7.68
C GLU A 30 7.95 11.29 6.75
N THR A 31 8.47 10.19 7.33
CA THR A 31 9.14 9.13 6.58
C THR A 31 8.18 8.08 6.00
N ARG A 32 6.88 8.10 6.31
CA ARG A 32 5.98 7.04 5.86
C ARG A 32 5.78 7.10 4.35
N LEU A 33 6.13 6.01 3.67
CA LEU A 33 5.79 5.81 2.26
C LEU A 33 4.39 5.24 2.14
N PHE A 34 4.15 4.07 2.70
CA PHE A 34 2.84 3.40 2.72
C PHE A 34 2.82 2.29 3.78
N TYR A 35 1.68 1.61 3.90
CA TYR A 35 1.58 0.38 4.70
C TYR A 35 0.61 -0.63 4.08
N ILE A 36 0.77 -1.89 4.46
CA ILE A 36 -0.08 -3.00 4.04
C ILE A 36 -0.78 -3.59 5.26
N GLN A 37 -2.06 -3.85 5.11
CA GLN A 37 -2.86 -4.68 6.01
C GLN A 37 -3.57 -5.76 5.19
N HIS A 38 -4.08 -6.79 5.85
CA HIS A 38 -4.78 -7.87 5.17
C HIS A 38 -5.86 -8.50 6.04
N SER A 39 -6.78 -9.26 5.44
CA SER A 39 -7.97 -9.73 6.15
C SER A 39 -7.76 -10.81 7.21
N ASN A 40 -6.60 -11.50 7.27
CA ASN A 40 -6.41 -12.59 8.24
C ASN A 40 -6.04 -12.16 9.67
N ASN A 41 -5.50 -10.94 9.85
CA ASN A 41 -5.14 -10.40 11.16
C ASN A 41 -4.99 -8.86 11.07
N HIS A 42 -4.81 -8.21 12.22
CA HIS A 42 -4.76 -6.74 12.32
C HIS A 42 -3.33 -6.18 12.36
N ASN A 43 -2.31 -6.99 12.07
CA ASN A 43 -0.93 -6.50 11.97
C ASN A 43 -0.80 -5.56 10.78
N THR A 44 0.15 -4.64 10.89
CA THR A 44 0.43 -3.67 9.83
C THR A 44 1.88 -3.77 9.40
N TYR A 45 2.10 -3.95 8.12
CA TYR A 45 3.41 -3.97 7.48
C TYR A 45 3.70 -2.57 6.97
N VAL A 46 4.75 -1.95 7.49
CA VAL A 46 5.03 -0.52 7.31
C VAL A 46 6.31 -0.37 6.51
N TYR A 47 6.28 0.60 5.60
CA TYR A 47 7.38 0.95 4.72
C TYR A 47 7.65 2.44 4.92
N ASP A 48 8.76 2.74 5.59
CA ASP A 48 9.23 4.10 5.79
C ASP A 48 10.47 4.32 4.90
N VAL A 49 10.66 5.52 4.36
CA VAL A 49 11.90 5.89 3.67
C VAL A 49 13.04 5.91 4.68
N ASN A 50 14.17 5.33 4.30
CA ASN A 50 15.37 5.34 5.11
C ASN A 50 16.26 6.50 4.68
N LEU A 51 16.46 7.45 5.60
CA LEU A 51 17.23 8.66 5.36
C LEU A 51 18.58 8.58 6.10
N ASN A 52 19.63 9.01 5.43
CA ASN A 52 20.95 9.28 5.99
C ASN A 52 21.17 10.81 5.97
N GLY A 53 20.76 11.48 7.05
CA GLY A 53 20.57 12.93 7.07
C GLY A 53 19.36 13.33 6.21
N ASP A 54 19.57 14.31 5.33
CA ASP A 54 18.52 14.87 4.44
C ASP A 54 18.49 14.17 3.06
N LYS A 55 19.09 12.99 2.97
CA LYS A 55 19.21 12.23 1.72
C LYS A 55 18.83 10.79 1.94
N ILE A 56 18.17 10.21 0.95
CA ILE A 56 17.84 8.80 0.97
C ILE A 56 19.11 7.92 0.99
N ASP A 57 19.09 6.87 1.79
CA ASP A 57 20.11 5.82 1.75
C ASP A 57 19.95 5.01 0.46
N LYS A 58 20.87 5.19 -0.50
CA LYS A 58 20.80 4.50 -1.80
C LYS A 58 21.03 3.00 -1.72
N LEU A 59 21.66 2.49 -0.65
CA LEU A 59 21.92 1.06 -0.45
C LEU A 59 20.70 0.37 0.17
N LYS A 60 20.08 1.01 1.17
CA LYS A 60 18.85 0.53 1.80
C LYS A 60 17.82 1.66 1.86
N PRO A 61 17.12 1.98 0.76
CA PRO A 61 16.24 3.15 0.66
C PRO A 61 14.92 3.05 1.43
N ILE A 62 14.51 1.85 1.80
CA ILE A 62 13.24 1.57 2.47
C ILE A 62 13.53 0.74 3.71
N ASP A 63 12.95 1.14 4.84
CA ASP A 63 12.93 0.36 6.07
C ASP A 63 11.56 -0.31 6.23
N GLU A 64 11.58 -1.63 6.36
CA GLU A 64 10.41 -2.50 6.37
C GLU A 64 10.24 -3.16 7.73
N TYR A 65 9.07 -3.02 8.34
CA TYR A 65 8.79 -3.61 9.64
C TYR A 65 7.31 -3.92 9.81
N ARG A 66 6.97 -4.66 10.87
CA ARG A 66 5.58 -4.96 11.24
C ARG A 66 5.24 -4.37 12.60
N ILE A 67 4.01 -3.89 12.73
CA ILE A 67 3.39 -3.47 13.99
C ILE A 67 2.41 -4.55 14.42
N ILE A 68 2.58 -5.08 15.63
CA ILE A 68 1.73 -6.13 16.21
C ILE A 68 0.85 -5.50 17.28
N TYR A 69 -0.41 -5.23 16.94
CA TYR A 69 -1.34 -4.52 17.82
C TYR A 69 -1.84 -5.36 18.99
N THR A 70 -1.87 -6.68 18.86
CA THR A 70 -2.16 -7.61 19.96
C THR A 70 -1.07 -7.62 21.04
N GLU A 71 0.10 -7.08 20.73
CA GLU A 71 1.25 -6.93 21.64
C GLU A 71 1.55 -5.44 21.88
N ASN A 72 0.52 -4.65 22.20
CA ASN A 72 0.64 -3.20 22.49
C ASN A 72 1.26 -2.35 21.36
N GLY A 73 1.15 -2.79 20.11
CA GLY A 73 1.69 -2.05 18.96
C GLY A 73 3.22 -2.14 18.84
N ILE A 74 3.84 -3.20 19.35
CA ILE A 74 5.27 -3.41 19.23
C ILE A 74 5.70 -3.47 17.75
N LYS A 75 6.80 -2.77 17.43
CA LYS A 75 7.46 -2.85 16.13
C LYS A 75 8.45 -4.01 16.14
N LYS A 76 8.39 -4.89 15.14
CA LYS A 76 9.36 -5.96 14.91
C LYS A 76 9.81 -5.93 13.45
N PRO A 77 11.04 -6.37 13.13
CA PRO A 77 11.43 -6.59 11.74
C PRO A 77 10.50 -7.62 11.08
N LEU A 78 10.45 -7.62 9.76
CA LEU A 78 9.83 -8.70 9.02
C LEU A 78 10.58 -10.01 9.33
N THR A 79 9.87 -11.13 9.41
CA THR A 79 10.54 -12.44 9.47
C THR A 79 11.07 -12.79 8.07
N GLY A 80 12.13 -13.59 7.96
CA GLY A 80 12.68 -13.96 6.64
C GLY A 80 11.67 -14.64 5.70
N LEU A 81 10.63 -15.28 6.25
CA LEU A 81 9.50 -15.81 5.48
C LEU A 81 8.56 -14.69 4.98
N GLN A 82 8.32 -13.65 5.78
CA GLN A 82 7.51 -12.49 5.39
C GLN A 82 8.22 -11.62 4.35
N GLU A 83 9.54 -11.44 4.49
CA GLU A 83 10.39 -10.77 3.51
C GLU A 83 10.36 -11.49 2.16
N LYS A 84 10.55 -12.81 2.15
CA LYS A 84 10.62 -13.59 0.91
C LYS A 84 9.28 -13.84 0.23
N MET A 85 8.16 -13.64 0.92
CA MET A 85 6.83 -13.89 0.39
C MET A 85 6.07 -12.60 0.14
N ALA A 86 5.22 -12.18 1.07
CA ALA A 86 4.16 -11.22 0.74
C ALA A 86 4.56 -9.75 0.94
N TYR A 87 5.57 -9.48 1.77
CA TYR A 87 5.79 -8.12 2.30
C TYR A 87 7.20 -7.57 2.08
N GLY A 88 8.16 -8.36 1.61
CA GLY A 88 9.45 -7.79 1.21
C GLY A 88 9.34 -6.94 -0.05
N MET A 89 10.16 -5.88 -0.17
CA MET A 89 10.36 -5.19 -1.44
C MET A 89 11.69 -5.59 -2.07
N THR A 90 11.66 -5.85 -3.38
CA THR A 90 12.86 -6.08 -4.18
C THR A 90 13.08 -4.89 -5.10
N ARG A 91 14.28 -4.32 -5.07
CA ARG A 91 14.70 -3.28 -6.00
C ARG A 91 14.94 -3.89 -7.38
N VAL A 92 14.33 -3.32 -8.42
CA VAL A 92 14.37 -3.83 -9.80
C VAL A 92 14.91 -2.82 -10.81
N ASP A 93 15.17 -1.59 -10.40
CA ASP A 93 15.78 -0.60 -11.29
C ASP A 93 17.26 -0.90 -11.58
N THR A 94 17.65 -0.57 -12.81
CA THR A 94 19.05 -0.51 -13.25
C THR A 94 19.59 0.92 -13.29
N ASN A 95 18.71 1.91 -13.14
CA ASN A 95 19.03 3.33 -13.20
C ASN A 95 19.09 3.93 -11.78
N PRO A 96 20.23 4.50 -11.35
CA PRO A 96 20.38 5.10 -10.01
C PRO A 96 19.47 6.31 -9.74
N ASP A 97 18.87 6.91 -10.76
CA ASP A 97 18.01 8.10 -10.62
C ASP A 97 16.53 7.77 -10.37
N VAL A 98 16.11 6.53 -10.67
CA VAL A 98 14.72 6.09 -10.49
C VAL A 98 14.70 4.80 -9.69
N LEU A 99 14.45 4.93 -8.39
CA LEU A 99 14.33 3.79 -7.49
C LEU A 99 12.97 3.09 -7.72
N THR A 100 13.03 1.89 -8.28
CA THR A 100 11.86 1.09 -8.63
C THR A 100 11.88 -0.21 -7.85
N PHE A 101 10.74 -0.54 -7.25
CA PHE A 101 10.59 -1.71 -6.42
C PHE A 101 9.39 -2.55 -6.86
N GLN A 102 9.43 -3.82 -6.51
CA GLN A 102 8.29 -4.72 -6.61
C GLN A 102 8.09 -5.39 -5.24
N LEU A 103 6.84 -5.71 -4.91
CA LEU A 103 6.56 -6.56 -3.76
C LEU A 103 6.99 -7.99 -4.11
N ALA A 104 7.60 -8.71 -3.18
CA ALA A 104 7.97 -10.11 -3.38
C ALA A 104 6.76 -11.00 -3.74
N ALA A 105 5.54 -10.58 -3.37
CA ALA A 105 4.31 -11.27 -3.68
C ALA A 105 3.88 -11.15 -5.15
N THR A 106 4.38 -10.15 -5.89
CA THR A 106 4.00 -9.90 -7.28
C THR A 106 5.05 -9.09 -8.04
N ASN A 107 5.49 -9.61 -9.17
CA ASN A 107 6.38 -8.93 -10.11
C ASN A 107 5.63 -8.05 -11.14
N ASN A 108 4.30 -7.98 -11.04
CA ASN A 108 3.45 -7.26 -12.00
C ASN A 108 3.18 -5.80 -11.61
N LEU A 109 3.65 -5.36 -10.44
CA LEU A 109 3.43 -4.00 -9.93
C LEU A 109 4.75 -3.33 -9.59
N ASN A 110 5.08 -2.30 -10.38
CA ASN A 110 6.20 -1.42 -10.09
C ASN A 110 5.77 -0.29 -9.16
N LEU A 111 6.46 -0.18 -8.04
CA LEU A 111 6.37 0.88 -7.05
C LEU A 111 7.56 1.82 -7.26
N TYR A 112 7.29 3.07 -7.59
CA TYR A 112 8.31 4.06 -7.91
C TYR A 112 8.48 5.03 -6.76
N LEU A 113 9.68 5.07 -6.19
CA LEU A 113 10.02 5.98 -5.10
C LEU A 113 10.46 7.32 -5.68
N MET A 114 9.78 8.38 -5.29
CA MET A 114 9.98 9.72 -5.82
C MET A 114 10.09 10.73 -4.68
N GLN A 115 11.07 11.62 -4.78
CA GLN A 115 11.14 12.80 -3.94
C GLN A 115 10.12 13.84 -4.42
N THR A 116 9.28 14.32 -3.51
CA THR A 116 8.21 15.28 -3.79
C THR A 116 8.51 16.68 -3.27
N GLU A 117 9.23 16.78 -2.16
CA GLU A 117 9.77 17.99 -1.56
C GLU A 117 11.15 17.64 -0.95
N PRO A 118 11.96 18.62 -0.50
CA PRO A 118 13.10 18.33 0.36
C PRO A 118 12.69 17.37 1.49
N ASP A 119 13.40 16.24 1.60
CA ASP A 119 13.19 15.21 2.62
C ASP A 119 11.84 14.47 2.61
N LYS A 120 10.92 14.77 1.68
CA LYS A 120 9.65 14.06 1.55
C LYS A 120 9.61 13.18 0.33
N TYR A 121 9.41 11.89 0.59
CA TYR A 121 9.36 10.87 -0.42
C TYR A 121 7.98 10.23 -0.45
N ARG A 122 7.53 9.84 -1.64
CA ARG A 122 6.28 9.10 -1.83
C ARG A 122 6.52 7.97 -2.82
N ILE A 123 5.72 6.91 -2.67
CA ILE A 123 5.62 5.87 -3.68
C ILE A 123 4.46 6.22 -4.60
N TYR A 124 4.68 6.13 -5.91
CA TYR A 124 3.58 6.08 -6.86
C TYR A 124 3.52 4.72 -7.57
N VAL A 125 2.31 4.35 -7.95
CA VAL A 125 1.99 3.09 -8.64
C VAL A 125 0.94 3.39 -9.72
N THR A 126 0.90 2.55 -10.76
CA THR A 126 -0.19 2.56 -11.74
C THR A 126 -1.01 1.30 -11.60
N VAL A 127 -2.29 1.44 -11.24
CA VAL A 127 -3.26 0.34 -11.11
C VAL A 127 -4.47 0.69 -11.95
N ASN A 128 -5.00 -0.25 -12.74
CA ASN A 128 -6.14 -0.03 -13.65
C ASN A 128 -5.98 1.20 -14.56
N LYS A 129 -4.76 1.42 -15.09
CA LYS A 129 -4.39 2.59 -15.91
C LYS A 129 -4.48 3.94 -15.18
N ARG A 130 -4.65 3.94 -13.86
CA ARG A 130 -4.63 5.13 -13.01
C ARG A 130 -3.32 5.21 -12.24
N LYS A 131 -2.60 6.32 -12.41
CA LYS A 131 -1.40 6.65 -11.64
C LYS A 131 -1.79 7.33 -10.33
N MET A 132 -1.30 6.83 -9.20
CA MET A 132 -1.61 7.36 -7.87
C MET A 132 -0.38 7.32 -6.96
N TYR A 133 -0.28 8.31 -6.07
CA TYR A 133 0.56 8.20 -4.88
C TYR A 133 -0.11 7.27 -3.88
N LEU A 134 0.63 6.29 -3.40
CA LEU A 134 0.15 5.21 -2.57
C LEU A 134 0.24 5.59 -1.09
N ASP A 135 -0.84 5.44 -0.34
CA ASP A 135 -0.85 5.67 1.10
C ASP A 135 -1.02 4.33 1.87
N LYS A 136 -1.83 3.40 1.33
CA LYS A 136 -2.11 2.11 1.95
C LYS A 136 -2.56 1.05 0.94
N LEU A 137 -2.26 -0.21 1.24
CA LEU A 137 -2.91 -1.36 0.62
C LEU A 137 -3.69 -2.18 1.65
N PHE A 138 -4.80 -2.74 1.20
CA PHE A 138 -5.52 -3.77 1.95
C PHE A 138 -5.68 -5.03 1.09
N VAL A 139 -5.15 -6.15 1.57
CA VAL A 139 -5.21 -7.44 0.88
C VAL A 139 -6.33 -8.28 1.48
N LYS A 140 -7.39 -8.53 0.72
CA LYS A 140 -8.38 -9.55 1.08
C LYS A 140 -7.83 -10.90 0.67
N LEU A 141 -7.78 -11.84 1.62
CA LEU A 141 -7.38 -13.23 1.38
C LEU A 141 -8.62 -14.09 1.16
N LYS A 142 -8.48 -15.13 0.32
CA LYS A 142 -9.55 -16.11 0.05
C LYS A 142 -9.85 -16.90 1.33
N ASP A 143 -11.13 -16.94 1.72
CA ASP A 143 -11.60 -17.78 2.82
C ASP A 143 -11.72 -19.24 2.32
N ARG A 144 -10.75 -20.11 2.62
CA ARG A 144 -10.78 -21.53 2.22
C ARG A 144 -10.93 -22.46 3.44
N PHE A 145 -11.86 -23.41 3.32
CA PHE A 145 -12.17 -24.43 4.35
C PHE A 145 -11.21 -25.64 4.38
N PHE A 146 -10.28 -25.76 3.41
CA PHE A 146 -9.42 -26.95 3.29
C PHE A 146 -8.02 -26.61 2.76
N GLY A 147 -7.00 -26.76 3.61
CA GLY A 147 -5.65 -27.25 3.31
C GLY A 147 -4.73 -26.57 2.28
N SER A 148 -5.16 -25.61 1.46
CA SER A 148 -4.33 -25.05 0.37
C SER A 148 -4.09 -23.55 0.54
N GLY A 149 -2.86 -23.17 0.93
CA GLY A 149 -2.17 -21.87 0.73
C GLY A 149 -2.93 -20.55 0.96
N ILE A 150 -2.29 -19.59 1.64
CA ILE A 150 -2.78 -18.20 1.72
C ILE A 150 -2.67 -17.56 0.32
N GLN A 151 -3.80 -17.23 -0.30
CA GLN A 151 -3.87 -16.53 -1.58
C GLN A 151 -4.70 -15.25 -1.44
N ALA A 152 -4.25 -14.18 -2.09
CA ALA A 152 -5.04 -12.97 -2.22
C ALA A 152 -6.25 -13.22 -3.13
N GLU A 153 -7.40 -12.70 -2.73
CA GLU A 153 -8.63 -12.61 -3.53
C GLU A 153 -8.64 -11.30 -4.32
N TYR A 154 -8.38 -10.19 -3.63
CA TYR A 154 -8.20 -8.88 -4.24
C TYR A 154 -7.32 -7.99 -3.36
N VAL A 155 -6.81 -6.92 -3.95
CA VAL A 155 -6.07 -5.86 -3.27
C VAL A 155 -6.76 -4.52 -3.51
N LEU A 156 -6.97 -3.75 -2.44
CA LEU A 156 -7.41 -2.37 -2.49
C LEU A 156 -6.19 -1.46 -2.33
N PHE A 157 -6.03 -0.52 -3.24
CA PHE A 157 -5.00 0.52 -3.22
C PHE A 157 -5.67 1.83 -2.84
N TYR A 158 -5.25 2.42 -1.74
CA TYR A 158 -5.74 3.71 -1.27
C TYR A 158 -4.64 4.75 -1.44
N GLY A 159 -5.02 5.92 -1.90
CA GLY A 159 -4.05 6.99 -2.06
C GLY A 159 -4.62 8.25 -2.68
N THR A 160 -3.74 8.98 -3.35
CA THR A 160 -4.04 10.24 -4.00
C THR A 160 -3.75 10.15 -5.50
N ASP A 161 -4.71 10.51 -6.35
CA ASP A 161 -4.53 10.55 -7.80
C ASP A 161 -3.38 11.50 -8.17
N PHE A 162 -2.47 11.03 -9.02
CA PHE A 162 -1.20 11.72 -9.30
C PHE A 162 -1.40 13.09 -9.96
N ASN A 163 -2.44 13.24 -10.79
CA ASN A 163 -2.66 14.46 -11.56
C ASN A 163 -3.60 15.43 -10.83
N SER A 164 -4.68 14.92 -10.25
CA SER A 164 -5.73 15.75 -9.67
C SER A 164 -5.56 16.03 -8.18
N GLY A 165 -4.69 15.28 -7.48
CA GLY A 165 -4.50 15.43 -6.03
C GLY A 165 -5.69 14.97 -5.19
N LYS A 166 -6.71 14.35 -5.79
CA LYS A 166 -7.91 13.85 -5.09
C LYS A 166 -7.68 12.45 -4.54
N SER A 167 -8.29 12.13 -3.41
CA SER A 167 -8.29 10.76 -2.89
C SER A 167 -8.90 9.79 -3.89
N VAL A 168 -8.26 8.63 -4.05
CA VAL A 168 -8.71 7.58 -4.96
C VAL A 168 -8.50 6.21 -4.33
N THR A 169 -9.35 5.26 -4.74
CA THR A 169 -9.23 3.86 -4.38
C THR A 169 -9.37 3.01 -5.63
N GLU A 170 -8.40 2.14 -5.85
CA GLU A 170 -8.38 1.18 -6.96
C GLU A 170 -8.43 -0.25 -6.41
N LYS A 171 -9.21 -1.12 -7.06
CA LYS A 171 -9.29 -2.55 -6.73
C LYS A 171 -8.62 -3.36 -7.82
N LEU A 172 -7.75 -4.29 -7.43
CA LEU A 172 -7.13 -5.27 -8.31
C LEU A 172 -7.57 -6.67 -7.87
N ASP A 173 -8.31 -7.38 -8.72
CA ASP A 173 -8.68 -8.77 -8.47
C ASP A 173 -7.51 -9.71 -8.79
N MET A 174 -7.28 -10.69 -7.92
CA MET A 174 -6.20 -11.65 -8.01
C MET A 174 -6.77 -12.99 -8.50
N ASN A 175 -6.83 -13.13 -9.83
CA ASN A 175 -7.30 -14.35 -10.51
C ASN A 175 -6.36 -15.53 -10.29
#